data_AF-A0A176RVB8-F1
#
_entry.id   AF-A0A176RVB8-F1
#
_cell.length_a   1.000
_cell.length_b   1.000
_cell.length_c   1.000
_cell.angle_alpha   90.00
_cell.angle_beta   90.00
_cell.angle_gamma   90.00
#
_symmetry.space_group_name_H-M   'P 1'
#
loop_
_entity.id
_entity.type
_entity.pdbx_description
1 polymer ?
#
loop_
_entity_poly.entity_id
_entity_poly.type
_entity_poly.pdbx_seq_one_letter_code
_entity_poly.pdbx_strand_id
1 'polypeptide(L)'
;MSTPFFLKRLNDHIQYLRKIEATLAGTGDFQDTDHHDCQLGQWLYGDGPNQVAALQNSKVQEIFDSIFEPHEHFHTISKQILEKKQGGDEPAAQNAMMDMYRISHILTQKLLKLDTLTKGE
;
A
#
# COMPACT_ATOMS: atom_id res chain seq x y z
N MET A 1 -4.20 -10.95 -23.00
CA MET A 1 -3.33 -11.46 -21.92
C MET A 1 -3.13 -10.34 -20.92
N SER A 2 -3.87 -10.36 -19.82
CA SER A 2 -3.72 -9.36 -18.76
C SER A 2 -2.39 -9.61 -18.07
N THR A 3 -1.39 -8.78 -18.38
CA THR A 3 -0.15 -8.66 -17.61
C THR A 3 -0.51 -8.60 -16.12
N PRO A 4 0.25 -9.21 -15.20
CA PRO A 4 -0.02 -9.21 -13.75
C PRO A 4 0.19 -7.81 -13.14
N PHE A 5 -0.63 -6.86 -13.62
CA PHE A 5 -0.49 -5.43 -13.50
C PHE A 5 -0.74 -4.99 -12.07
N PHE A 6 -1.91 -5.35 -11.52
CA PHE A 6 -2.26 -5.06 -10.14
C PHE A 6 -1.50 -5.95 -9.14
N LEU A 7 -1.10 -7.17 -9.54
CA LEU A 7 -0.24 -8.01 -8.69
C LEU A 7 1.15 -7.42 -8.49
N LYS A 8 1.71 -6.74 -9.50
CA LYS A 8 2.94 -5.98 -9.31
C LYS A 8 2.74 -4.88 -8.26
N ARG A 9 1.63 -4.13 -8.33
CA ARG A 9 1.31 -3.05 -7.37
C ARG A 9 1.10 -3.58 -5.96
N LEU A 10 0.48 -4.75 -5.83
CA LEU A 10 0.39 -5.47 -4.56
C LEU A 10 1.77 -5.82 -4.02
N ASN A 11 2.66 -6.38 -4.85
CA ASN A 11 4.02 -6.66 -4.42
C ASN A 11 4.75 -5.39 -3.98
N ASP A 12 4.62 -4.28 -4.73
CA ASP A 12 5.22 -2.99 -4.39
C ASP A 12 4.82 -2.55 -2.95
N HIS A 13 3.54 -2.71 -2.57
CA HIS A 13 3.03 -2.45 -1.21
C HIS A 13 3.56 -3.42 -0.16
N ILE A 14 3.54 -4.73 -0.43
CA ILE A 14 4.01 -5.76 0.50
C ILE A 14 5.51 -5.61 0.79
N GLN A 15 6.31 -5.21 -0.20
CA GLN A 15 7.74 -4.94 0.04
C GLN A 15 7.94 -3.73 0.97
N TYR A 16 7.10 -2.70 0.89
CA TYR A 16 7.15 -1.57 1.83
C TYR A 16 6.83 -2.02 3.25
N LEU A 17 5.72 -2.77 3.43
CA LEU A 17 5.31 -3.33 4.72
C LEU A 17 6.45 -4.13 5.39
N ARG A 18 7.11 -5.00 4.62
CA ARG A 18 8.23 -5.82 5.13
C ARG A 18 9.42 -4.99 5.63
N LYS A 19 9.67 -3.83 5.01
CA LYS A 19 10.75 -2.92 5.46
C LYS A 19 10.42 -2.29 6.82
N ILE A 20 9.15 -1.94 7.05
CA ILE A 20 8.67 -1.47 8.36
C ILE A 20 8.84 -2.58 9.40
N GLU A 21 8.37 -3.81 9.10
CA GLU A 21 8.49 -4.97 10.00
C GLU A 21 9.95 -5.26 10.37
N ALA A 22 10.87 -5.26 9.39
CA ALA A 22 12.29 -5.47 9.62
C ALA A 22 12.91 -4.38 10.52
N THR A 23 12.50 -3.13 10.34
CA THR A 23 12.97 -2.00 11.15
C THR A 23 12.50 -2.11 12.60
N LEU A 24 11.25 -2.52 12.82
CA LEU A 24 10.75 -2.79 14.16
C LEU A 24 11.45 -3.97 14.84
N ALA A 25 11.78 -5.01 14.07
CA ALA A 25 12.54 -6.18 14.53
C ALA A 25 14.04 -5.88 14.76
N GLY A 26 14.51 -4.68 14.44
CA GLY A 26 15.93 -4.29 14.57
C GLY A 26 16.85 -4.93 13.53
N THR A 27 16.28 -5.50 12.45
CA THR A 27 17.01 -6.10 11.33
C THR A 27 17.05 -5.21 10.09
N GLY A 28 16.47 -4.01 10.18
CA GLY A 28 16.46 -2.98 9.14
C GLY A 28 16.53 -1.57 9.72
N ASP A 29 16.75 -0.60 8.84
CA ASP A 29 16.96 0.83 9.14
C ASP A 29 16.04 1.75 8.31
N PHE A 30 14.96 1.19 7.78
CA PHE A 30 14.07 1.88 6.85
C PHE A 30 13.40 3.09 7.50
N GLN A 31 13.40 4.20 6.77
CA GLN A 31 12.67 5.42 7.11
C GLN A 31 11.40 5.50 6.29
N ASP A 32 10.35 6.12 6.81
CA ASP A 32 9.13 6.31 6.05
C ASP A 32 9.39 7.14 4.79
N THR A 33 8.54 6.94 3.81
CA THR A 33 8.49 7.76 2.60
C THR A 33 7.10 8.35 2.48
N ASP A 34 7.00 9.51 1.85
CA ASP A 34 5.70 10.07 1.50
C ASP A 34 4.89 9.06 0.66
N HIS A 35 3.58 9.02 0.88
CA HIS A 35 2.66 8.19 0.12
C HIS A 35 2.62 8.50 -1.39
N HIS A 36 3.16 9.62 -1.87
CA HIS A 36 3.34 9.89 -3.29
C HIS A 36 4.63 9.29 -3.85
N ASP A 37 5.63 9.09 -2.98
CA ASP A 37 6.99 8.74 -3.36
C ASP A 37 7.28 7.23 -3.29
N CYS A 38 6.42 6.44 -2.65
CA CYS A 38 6.54 4.99 -2.66
C CYS A 38 6.18 4.42 -4.05
N GLN A 39 6.68 3.22 -4.39
CA GLN A 39 6.45 2.62 -5.72
C GLN A 39 4.96 2.47 -6.08
N LEU A 40 4.11 2.19 -5.10
CA LEU A 40 2.66 2.16 -5.30
C LEU A 40 2.11 3.58 -5.51
N GLY A 41 2.53 4.54 -4.69
CA GLY A 41 2.18 5.96 -4.79
C GLY A 41 2.51 6.57 -6.13
N GLN A 42 3.77 6.43 -6.57
CA GLN A 42 4.23 6.91 -7.87
C GLN A 42 3.37 6.39 -9.02
N TRP A 43 2.84 5.18 -8.88
CA TRP A 43 1.90 4.63 -9.85
C TRP A 43 0.48 5.20 -9.68
N LEU A 44 -0.07 5.23 -8.45
CA LEU A 44 -1.41 5.76 -8.17
C LEU A 44 -1.58 7.20 -8.66
N TYR A 45 -0.56 8.03 -8.45
CA TYR A 45 -0.58 9.45 -8.81
C TYR A 45 0.04 9.75 -10.19
N GLY A 46 0.74 8.78 -10.78
CA GLY A 46 1.37 8.88 -12.09
C GLY A 46 0.56 8.19 -13.18
N ASP A 47 1.05 7.05 -13.68
CA ASP A 47 0.45 6.37 -14.84
C ASP A 47 -0.85 5.61 -14.54
N GLY A 48 -1.14 5.32 -13.26
CA GLY A 48 -2.26 4.50 -12.81
C GLY A 48 -3.62 4.97 -13.32
N PRO A 49 -4.00 6.24 -13.19
CA PRO A 49 -5.29 6.75 -13.68
C PRO A 49 -5.49 6.51 -15.18
N ASN A 50 -4.46 6.78 -16.00
CA ASN A 50 -4.53 6.58 -17.45
C ASN A 50 -4.64 5.08 -17.81
N GLN A 51 -3.88 4.23 -17.12
CA GLN A 51 -3.89 2.78 -17.34
C GLN A 51 -5.22 2.15 -16.93
N VAL A 52 -5.83 2.61 -15.83
CA VAL A 52 -7.14 2.15 -15.36
C VAL A 52 -8.26 2.66 -16.27
N ALA A 53 -8.22 3.92 -16.69
CA ALA A 53 -9.20 4.49 -17.60
C ALA A 53 -9.21 3.77 -18.97
N ALA A 54 -8.06 3.31 -19.45
CA ALA A 54 -7.93 2.56 -20.70
C ALA A 54 -8.66 1.20 -20.68
N LEU A 55 -8.98 0.66 -19.49
CA LEU A 55 -9.76 -0.57 -19.34
C LEU A 55 -11.26 -0.35 -19.57
N GLN A 56 -11.72 0.91 -19.63
CA GLN A 56 -13.10 1.29 -19.93
C GLN A 56 -14.15 0.58 -19.04
N ASN A 57 -13.78 0.27 -17.79
CA ASN A 57 -14.63 -0.46 -16.85
C ASN A 57 -14.88 0.40 -15.60
N SER A 58 -16.12 0.87 -15.44
CA SER A 58 -16.50 1.77 -14.35
C SER A 58 -16.29 1.19 -12.95
N LYS A 59 -16.46 -0.14 -12.80
CA LYS A 59 -16.23 -0.83 -11.52
C LYS A 59 -14.74 -0.91 -11.18
N VAL A 60 -13.88 -1.06 -12.18
CA VAL A 60 -12.42 -1.00 -11.99
C VAL A 60 -12.01 0.41 -11.59
N GLN A 61 -12.56 1.44 -12.24
CA GLN A 61 -12.32 2.85 -11.86
C GLN A 61 -12.73 3.13 -10.40
N GLU A 62 -13.95 2.74 -10.00
CA GLU A 62 -14.46 2.95 -8.65
C GLU A 62 -13.56 2.30 -7.58
N ILE A 63 -13.13 1.05 -7.83
CA ILE A 63 -12.24 0.36 -6.90
C ILE A 63 -10.87 1.02 -6.86
N PHE A 64 -10.32 1.45 -8.01
CA PHE A 64 -9.05 2.16 -8.08
C PHE A 64 -9.08 3.47 -7.28
N ASP A 65 -10.10 4.30 -7.47
CA ASP A 65 -10.25 5.57 -6.74
C ASP A 65 -10.36 5.33 -5.22
N SER A 66 -10.95 4.20 -4.82
CA SER A 66 -11.07 3.82 -3.40
C SER A 66 -9.76 3.33 -2.75
N ILE A 67 -8.63 3.29 -3.49
CA ILE A 67 -7.30 2.92 -2.96
C ILE A 67 -6.59 4.12 -2.32
N PHE A 68 -6.87 5.34 -2.76
CA PHE A 68 -6.11 6.54 -2.38
C PHE A 68 -6.17 6.81 -0.87
N GLU A 69 -7.35 6.86 -0.28
CA GLU A 69 -7.53 7.10 1.17
C GLU A 69 -6.84 6.05 2.05
N PRO A 70 -7.05 4.72 1.88
CA PRO A 70 -6.37 3.76 2.73
C PRO A 70 -4.86 3.74 2.50
N HIS A 71 -4.38 4.17 1.32
CA HIS A 71 -2.95 4.28 1.05
C HIS A 71 -2.31 5.42 1.85
N GLU A 72 -2.91 6.61 1.82
CA GLU A 72 -2.48 7.74 2.64
C GLU A 72 -2.51 7.41 4.13
N HIS A 73 -3.58 6.76 4.58
CA HIS A 73 -3.73 6.35 5.98
C HIS A 73 -2.67 5.31 6.39
N PHE A 74 -2.35 4.35 5.53
CA PHE A 74 -1.27 3.38 5.78
C PHE A 74 0.08 4.08 6.03
N HIS A 75 0.41 5.09 5.22
CA HIS A 75 1.65 5.87 5.39
C HIS A 75 1.63 6.72 6.66
N THR A 76 0.49 7.32 6.99
CA THR A 76 0.31 8.07 8.25
C THR A 76 0.59 7.19 9.46
N ILE A 77 0.05 5.96 9.49
CA ILE A 77 0.31 5.00 10.58
C ILE A 77 1.77 4.53 10.56
N SER A 78 2.32 4.24 9.38
CA SER A 78 3.72 3.81 9.23
C SER A 78 4.69 4.83 9.84
N LYS A 79 4.46 6.12 9.59
CA LYS A 79 5.26 7.21 10.17
C LYS A 79 5.18 7.22 11.70
N GLN A 80 3.97 7.13 12.26
CA GLN A 80 3.76 7.08 13.72
C GLN A 80 4.47 5.88 14.37
N ILE A 81 4.47 4.73 13.71
CA ILE A 81 5.16 3.52 14.16
C ILE A 81 6.67 3.75 14.24
N LEU A 82 7.27 4.31 13.18
CA LEU A 82 8.70 4.57 13.13
C LEU A 82 9.13 5.66 14.13
N GLU A 83 8.34 6.72 14.28
CA GLU A 83 8.57 7.76 15.30
C GLU A 83 8.56 7.16 16.72
N LYS A 84 7.59 6.27 17.03
CA LYS A 84 7.53 5.58 18.32
C LYS A 84 8.72 4.66 18.54
N LYS A 85 9.14 3.90 17.53
CA LYS A 85 10.33 3.04 17.59
C LYS A 85 11.59 3.87 17.84
N GLN A 86 11.76 5.00 17.14
CA GLN A 86 12.90 5.90 17.34
C GLN A 86 12.88 6.55 18.73
N GLY A 87 11.69 6.85 19.26
CA GLY A 87 11.50 7.36 20.63
C GLY A 87 11.66 6.31 21.74
N GLY A 88 11.89 5.04 21.40
CA GLY A 88 12.04 3.94 22.37
C GLY A 88 10.73 3.38 22.93
N ASP A 89 9.58 3.81 22.42
CA ASP A 89 8.26 3.30 22.82
C ASP A 89 7.85 2.11 21.97
N GLU A 90 8.57 0.99 22.14
CA GLU A 90 8.31 -0.25 21.42
C GLU A 90 6.89 -0.80 21.62
N PRO A 91 6.30 -0.79 22.83
CA PRO A 91 4.93 -1.25 23.02
C PRO A 91 3.92 -0.44 22.20
N ALA A 92 4.05 0.89 22.15
CA ALA A 92 3.14 1.69 21.34
C ALA A 92 3.36 1.48 19.84
N ALA A 93 4.61 1.30 19.38
CA ALA A 93 4.90 0.96 17.99
C ALA A 93 4.25 -0.38 17.60
N GLN A 94 4.34 -1.40 18.47
CA GLN A 94 3.70 -2.70 18.26
C GLN A 94 2.17 -2.61 18.26
N ASN A 95 1.57 -1.80 19.13
CA ASN A 95 0.11 -1.62 19.14
C ASN A 95 -0.39 -0.97 17.85
N ALA A 96 0.31 0.06 17.35
CA ALA A 96 -0.03 0.73 16.11
C ALA A 96 0.10 -0.17 14.86
N MET A 97 0.90 -1.24 14.92
CA MET A 97 0.96 -2.24 13.84
C MET A 97 -0.38 -2.93 13.60
N MET A 98 -1.25 -3.07 14.61
CA MET A 98 -2.57 -3.68 14.41
C MET A 98 -3.43 -2.88 13.42
N ASP A 99 -3.44 -1.55 13.58
CA ASP A 99 -4.15 -0.65 12.67
C ASP A 99 -3.51 -0.66 11.28
N MET A 100 -2.17 -0.69 11.23
CA MET A 100 -1.44 -0.78 9.96
C MET A 100 -1.78 -2.07 9.19
N TYR A 101 -1.85 -3.22 9.87
CA TYR A 101 -2.25 -4.48 9.24
C TYR A 101 -3.69 -4.46 8.74
N ARG A 102 -4.61 -3.82 9.49
CA ARG A 102 -6.00 -3.66 9.07
C ARG A 102 -6.10 -2.88 7.76
N ILE A 103 -5.41 -1.74 7.68
CA ILE A 103 -5.39 -0.91 6.46
C ILE A 103 -4.66 -1.62 5.31
N SER A 104 -3.54 -2.29 5.61
CA SER A 104 -2.80 -3.07 4.62
C SER A 104 -3.64 -4.21 4.03
N HIS A 105 -4.48 -4.86 4.84
CA HIS A 105 -5.43 -5.85 4.37
C HIS A 105 -6.45 -5.24 3.40
N ILE A 106 -6.99 -4.06 3.71
CA ILE A 106 -7.92 -3.33 2.84
C ILE A 106 -7.27 -3.03 1.47
N LEU A 107 -6.05 -2.50 1.47
CA LEU A 107 -5.29 -2.23 0.24
C LEU A 107 -5.07 -3.51 -0.58
N THR A 108 -4.66 -4.58 0.09
CA THR A 108 -4.41 -5.88 -0.53
C THR A 108 -5.68 -6.43 -1.19
N GLN A 109 -6.82 -6.38 -0.50
CA GLN A 109 -8.09 -6.84 -1.05
C GLN A 109 -8.53 -6.03 -2.27
N LYS A 110 -8.35 -4.70 -2.26
CA LYS A 110 -8.69 -3.84 -3.41
C LYS A 110 -7.83 -4.19 -4.64
N LEU A 111 -6.51 -4.32 -4.46
CA LEU A 111 -5.60 -4.68 -5.56
C LEU A 111 -5.86 -6.08 -6.12
N LEU A 112 -6.14 -7.06 -5.25
CA LEU A 112 -6.55 -8.40 -5.69
C LEU A 112 -7.89 -8.40 -6.43
N LYS A 113 -8.83 -7.55 -5.99
CA LYS A 113 -10.13 -7.41 -6.66
C LYS A 113 -9.97 -6.82 -8.06
N LEU A 114 -9.13 -5.79 -8.23
CA LEU A 114 -8.79 -5.23 -9.54
C LEU A 114 -8.14 -6.26 -10.46
N ASP A 115 -7.19 -7.05 -9.95
CA ASP A 115 -6.58 -8.15 -10.70
C ASP A 115 -7.61 -9.18 -11.16
N THR A 116 -8.55 -9.54 -10.28
CA THR A 116 -9.60 -10.52 -10.58
C THR A 116 -10.55 -10.02 -11.67
N LEU A 117 -10.98 -8.75 -11.59
CA LEU A 117 -11.90 -8.15 -12.55
C LEU A 117 -11.28 -7.98 -13.94
N THR A 118 -9.96 -7.97 -14.05
CA THR A 118 -9.24 -7.71 -15.31
C THR A 118 -8.61 -8.95 -15.91
N LYS A 119 -8.68 -10.10 -15.24
CA LYS A 119 -8.28 -11.43 -15.77
C LYS A 119 -9.37 -12.12 -16.58
N GLY A 120 -10.59 -11.60 -16.58
CA GLY A 120 -11.80 -12.27 -17.11
C GLY A 120 -12.32 -11.77 -18.47
N GLU A 121 -11.58 -10.93 -19.18
CA GLU A 121 -11.92 -10.43 -20.54
C GLU A 121 -10.91 -10.88 -21.59
#